data_AF-W2CYF2-F1
#
_entry.id   AF-W2CYF2-F1
#
_cell.length_a   1.000
_cell.length_b   1.000
_cell.length_c   1.000
_cell.angle_alpha   90.00
_cell.angle_beta   90.00
_cell.angle_gamma   90.00
#
_symmetry.space_group_name_H-M   'P 1'
#
loop_
_entity.id
_entity.type
_entity.pdbx_description
1 polymer ?
#
loop_
_entity_poly.entity_id
_entity_poly.type
_entity_poly.pdbx_seq_one_letter_code
_entity_poly.pdbx_strand_id
1 'polypeptide(L)' 'MLDDSYAFKDWAGIKSIHRITRKRYDKRRGKETTEMSYYISSIEDSKRIFRAIRDHWKIENQ' A
#
# COMPACT_ATOMS: atom_id res chain seq x y z
N MET A 1 16.63 19.83 -6.24
CA MET A 1 15.83 18.73 -5.66
C MET A 1 14.58 19.38 -5.12
N LEU A 2 13.40 18.98 -5.59
CA LEU A 2 12.14 19.47 -5.03
C LEU A 2 12.12 19.07 -3.55
N ASP A 3 11.94 20.05 -2.67
CA ASP A 3 11.77 19.79 -1.26
C ASP A 3 10.43 19.06 -1.08
N ASP A 4 10.50 17.75 -0.87
CA ASP A 4 9.35 16.87 -0.61
C ASP A 4 8.53 17.35 0.63
N SER A 5 9.03 18.33 1.41
CA SER A 5 8.38 18.83 2.61
C SER A 5 7.02 19.51 2.37
N TYR A 6 6.75 20.11 1.20
CA TYR A 6 5.47 20.82 1.01
C TYR A 6 4.26 19.87 1.02
N ALA A 7 4.42 18.66 0.48
CA ALA A 7 3.33 17.69 0.37
C ALA A 7 2.92 17.09 1.72
N PHE A 8 3.85 17.04 2.68
CA PHE A 8 3.65 16.42 3.99
C PHE A 8 3.67 17.40 5.17
N LYS A 9 3.70 18.72 4.89
CA LYS A 9 3.81 19.77 5.91
C LYS A 9 2.79 19.62 7.06
N ASP A 10 1.58 19.15 6.74
CA ASP A 10 0.48 18.97 7.70
C ASP A 10 0.34 17.52 8.20
N TRP A 11 1.14 16.59 7.69
CA TRP A 11 1.03 15.15 7.97
C TRP A 11 2.13 14.71 8.95
N ALA A 12 2.08 15.31 10.14
CA ALA A 12 3.02 15.02 11.20
C ALA A 12 3.06 13.51 11.52
N GLY A 13 4.27 12.95 11.54
CA GLY A 13 4.49 11.55 11.90
C GLY A 13 4.38 10.53 10.77
N ILE A 14 4.16 10.96 9.51
CA ILE A 14 4.47 10.09 8.36
C ILE A 14 5.97 9.83 8.34
N LYS A 15 6.35 8.56 8.18
CA LYS A 15 7.74 8.14 8.06
C LYS A 15 8.05 7.41 6.76
N SER A 16 7.03 6.90 6.06
CA SER A 16 7.26 6.15 4.83
C SER A 16 6.03 6.11 3.92
N ILE A 17 6.31 5.90 2.63
CA ILE A 17 5.32 5.68 1.57
C ILE A 17 5.66 4.36 0.88
N HIS A 18 4.65 3.52 0.68
CA HIS A 18 4.80 2.19 0.11
C HIS A 18 3.90 2.05 -1.11
N ARG A 19 4.51 1.71 -2.26
CA ARG A 19 3.77 1.34 -3.47
C ARG A 19 3.64 -0.17 -3.54
N ILE A 20 2.41 -0.66 -3.69
CA ILE A 20 2.10 -2.06 -3.88
C ILE A 20 1.47 -2.25 -5.26
N THR A 21 1.90 -3.29 -5.96
CA THR A 21 1.21 -3.78 -7.15
C THR A 21 0.62 -5.14 -6.82
N ARG A 22 -0.71 -5.25 -6.91
CA ARG A 22 -1.44 -6.49 -6.66
C ARG A 22 -1.95 -7.06 -7.98
N LYS A 23 -1.81 -8.37 -8.14
CA LYS A 23 -2.43 -9.14 -9.21
C LYS A 23 -3.44 -10.10 -8.60
N ARG A 24 -4.66 -10.08 -9.13
CA ARG A 24 -5.73 -11.00 -8.74
C ARG A 24 -6.22 -11.75 -9.97
N TYR A 25 -6.36 -13.05 -9.85
CA TYR A 25 -6.94 -13.92 -10.87
C TYR A 25 -8.29 -14.44 -10.41
N ASP A 26 -9.35 -14.06 -11.11
CA ASP A 26 -10.70 -14.60 -10.93
C ASP A 26 -10.83 -15.88 -11.76
N LYS A 27 -10.77 -17.03 -11.08
CA LYS A 27 -10.87 -18.35 -11.72
C LYS A 27 -12.23 -18.63 -12.35
N ARG A 28 -13.31 -18.00 -11.87
CA ARG A 28 -14.67 -18.22 -12.41
C ARG A 28 -14.86 -17.48 -13.72
N ARG A 29 -14.29 -16.28 -13.83
CA ARG A 29 -14.39 -15.41 -15.03
C ARG A 29 -13.18 -15.51 -15.96
N GLY A 30 -12.14 -16.24 -15.56
CA GLY A 30 -10.88 -16.33 -16.31
C GLY A 30 -10.15 -14.99 -16.46
N LYS A 31 -10.40 -14.04 -15.55
CA LYS A 31 -9.94 -12.65 -15.69
C LYS A 31 -8.81 -12.33 -14.70
N GLU A 32 -7.74 -11.72 -15.20
CA GLU A 32 -6.71 -11.10 -14.37
C GLU A 32 -6.99 -9.60 -14.20
N THR A 33 -6.78 -9.10 -12.98
CA THR A 33 -6.77 -7.66 -12.69
C THR A 33 -5.47 -7.31 -12.00
N THR A 34 -4.78 -6.29 -12.50
CA THR A 34 -3.61 -5.68 -11.85
C THR A 34 -4.01 -4.31 -11.32
N GLU A 35 -3.63 -4.02 -10.08
CA GLU A 35 -3.93 -2.75 -9.43
C GLU A 35 -2.70 -2.23 -8.70
N MET A 36 -2.52 -0.91 -8.74
CA MET A 36 -1.47 -0.20 -8.03
C MET A 36 -2.08 0.61 -6.90
N SER A 37 -1.53 0.48 -5.70
CA SER A 37 -2.00 1.18 -4.50
C SER A 37 -0.82 1.80 -3.75
N TYR A 38 -1.06 2.92 -3.09
CA TYR A 38 -0.06 3.64 -2.30
C TYR A 38 -0.52 3.71 -0.84
N TYR A 39 0.38 3.43 0.09
CA TYR A 39 0.12 3.48 1.53
C TYR A 39 1.12 4.42 2.19
N ILE A 40 0.61 5.26 3.08
CA ILE A 40 1.44 6.05 4.00
C ILE A 40 1.51 5.35 5.35
N SER A 41 2.65 5.44 6.03
CA SER A 41 2.82 4.84 7.35
C SER A 41 3.66 5.71 8.27
N SER A 42 3.35 5.65 9.56
CA SER A 42 4.17 6.20 10.65
C SER A 42 5.28 5.25 11.12
N ILE A 43 5.42 4.11 10.44
CA ILE A 43 6.43 3.07 10.70
C ILE A 43 7.37 3.01 9.48
N GLU A 44 8.62 2.62 9.68
CA GLU A 44 9.61 2.46 8.59
C GLU A 44 9.91 0.99 8.23
N ASP A 45 9.60 0.05 9.13
CA ASP A 45 9.80 -1.39 8.91
C ASP A 45 8.87 -1.92 7.80
N SER A 46 9.45 -2.08 6.62
CA SER A 46 8.77 -2.56 5.41
C SER A 46 8.16 -3.96 5.57
N LYS A 47 8.79 -4.87 6.30
CA LYS A 47 8.26 -6.24 6.50
C LYS A 47 6.98 -6.19 7.30
N ARG A 48 6.98 -5.40 8.38
CA ARG A 48 5.80 -5.22 9.24
C ARG A 48 4.65 -4.56 8.47
N ILE A 49 4.95 -3.58 7.63
CA ILE A 49 3.96 -2.86 6.83
C ILE A 49 3.36 -3.76 5.75
N PHE A 50 4.18 -4.49 4.99
CA PHE A 50 3.68 -5.41 3.97
C PHE A 50 2.84 -6.54 4.55
N ARG A 51 3.19 -7.03 5.75
CA ARG A 51 2.34 -7.98 6.48
C ARG A 51 0.98 -7.36 6.84
N ALA A 52 0.96 -6.15 7.40
CA ALA A 52 -0.27 -5.46 7.72
C ALA A 52 -1.16 -5.22 6.48
N ILE A 53 -0.57 -4.80 5.36
CA ILE A 53 -1.28 -4.63 4.08
C ILE A 53 -1.88 -5.97 3.61
N ARG A 54 -1.12 -7.07 3.73
CA ARG A 54 -1.58 -8.39 3.33
C ARG A 54 -2.74 -8.89 4.21
N ASP A 55 -2.63 -8.68 5.51
CA ASP A 55 -3.65 -9.06 6.49
C ASP A 55 -4.94 -8.25 6.29
N HIS A 56 -4.83 -6.95 6.02
CA HIS A 56 -5.98 -6.11 5.66
C HIS A 56 -6.71 -6.65 4.41
N TRP A 57 -5.96 -6.99 3.36
CA TRP A 57 -6.54 -7.51 2.12
C TRP A 57 -7.21 -8.87 2.29
N LYS A 58 -6.81 -9.68 3.28
CA LYS A 58 -7.49 -10.94 3.59
C LYS A 58 -8.95 -10.71 4.03
N ILE A 59 -9.22 -9.61 4.73
CA ILE A 59 -10.58 -9.24 5.16
C ILE A 59 -11.41 -8.79 3.96
N GLU A 60 -10.83 -8.00 3.05
CA GLU A 60 -11.52 -7.48 1.85
C GLU A 60 -11.84 -8.56 0.78
N ASN A 61 -11.20 -9.73 0.82
CA ASN A 61 -11.46 -10.84 -0.11
C ASN A 61 -12.11 -12.06 0.55
N GLN A 62 -12.71 -11.93 1.73
CA GLN A 62 -13.73 -12.90 2.14
C GLN A 62 -14.93 -12.85 1.19
#